data_AF-A0A009SBY0-F1
#
_entry.id   AF-A0A009SBY0-F1
#
_cell.length_a   1.000
_cell.length_b   1.000
_cell.length_c   1.000
_cell.angle_alpha   90.00
_cell.angle_beta   90.00
_cell.angle_gamma   90.00
#
_symmetry.space_group_name_H-M   'P 1'
#
loop_
_entity.id
_entity.type
_entity.pdbx_description
1 polymer ?
#
loop_
_entity_poly.entity_id
_entity_poly.type
_entity_poly.pdbx_seq_one_letter_code
_entity_poly.pdbx_strand_id
1 'polypeptide(L)'
;LQKRTPASAQRNATAIRKRLERLEPDFWKALRDGDDELATQVAFCGALERNLLLIEFMETVMREAYISQAKYLDSYIWSDFLEERSQRDPDICEWKESSKKKMGQVVFRMLAEAGYLKSTRKLELQRVIVRAELRSLLEEHYKQRIKRSMEVSLWTR
;
A
#
# COMPACT_ATOMS: atom_id res chain seq x y z
N LEU A 1 -17.23 14.11 4.79
CA LEU A 1 -15.75 14.13 4.84
C LEU A 1 -15.13 15.23 5.74
N GLN A 2 -15.91 16.15 6.36
CA GLN A 2 -15.39 17.18 7.30
C GLN A 2 -14.03 17.81 6.87
N LYS A 3 -13.88 18.21 5.59
CA LYS A 3 -12.66 18.88 5.10
C LYS A 3 -12.90 20.38 5.02
N ARG A 4 -11.82 21.16 5.19
CA ARG A 4 -11.85 22.64 5.17
C ARG A 4 -12.40 23.24 3.89
N THR A 5 -12.33 22.53 2.75
CA THR A 5 -12.89 23.02 1.49
C THR A 5 -13.65 21.92 0.74
N PRO A 6 -14.74 22.27 0.01
CA PRO A 6 -15.47 21.34 -0.84
C PRO A 6 -14.59 20.68 -1.90
N ALA A 7 -13.67 21.43 -2.51
CA ALA A 7 -12.73 20.89 -3.51
C ALA A 7 -11.79 19.82 -2.93
N SER A 8 -11.32 20.00 -1.69
CA SER A 8 -10.50 18.98 -1.01
C SER A 8 -11.33 17.75 -0.64
N ALA A 9 -12.57 17.95 -0.16
CA ALA A 9 -13.50 16.85 0.09
C ALA A 9 -13.76 16.05 -1.19
N GLN A 10 -14.02 16.72 -2.32
CA GLN A 10 -14.31 16.07 -3.60
C GLN A 10 -13.12 15.28 -4.13
N ARG A 11 -11.90 15.82 -4.06
CA ARG A 11 -10.68 15.11 -4.48
C ARG A 11 -10.45 13.85 -3.65
N ASN A 12 -10.62 13.95 -2.32
CA ASN A 12 -10.46 12.80 -1.43
C ASN A 12 -11.57 11.75 -1.65
N ALA A 13 -12.83 12.18 -1.78
CA ALA A 13 -13.95 11.30 -2.09
C ALA A 13 -13.71 10.55 -3.40
N THR A 14 -13.28 11.26 -4.45
CA THR A 14 -12.97 10.65 -5.75
C THR A 14 -11.83 9.64 -5.64
N ALA A 15 -10.77 9.95 -4.89
CA ALA A 15 -9.65 9.03 -4.70
C ALA A 15 -10.05 7.77 -3.93
N ILE A 16 -10.85 7.92 -2.86
CA ILE A 16 -11.38 6.78 -2.08
C ILE A 16 -12.28 5.94 -2.97
N ARG A 17 -13.24 6.57 -3.66
CA ARG A 17 -14.18 5.89 -4.55
C ARG A 17 -13.46 5.09 -5.64
N LYS A 18 -12.49 5.70 -6.33
CA LYS A 18 -11.70 5.03 -7.40
C LYS A 18 -10.87 3.83 -6.91
N ARG A 19 -10.54 3.77 -5.61
CA ARG A 19 -9.85 2.60 -5.03
C ARG A 19 -10.85 1.50 -4.67
N LEU A 20 -11.96 1.89 -4.05
CA LEU A 20 -12.99 0.94 -3.63
C LEU A 20 -13.78 0.36 -4.81
N GLU A 21 -14.01 1.13 -5.88
CA GLU A 21 -14.72 0.69 -7.10
C GLU A 21 -14.07 -0.53 -7.79
N ARG A 22 -12.79 -0.83 -7.52
CA ARG A 22 -12.11 -2.03 -8.05
C ARG A 22 -12.24 -3.26 -7.15
N LEU A 23 -12.80 -3.09 -5.95
CA LEU A 23 -13.08 -4.16 -5.02
C LEU A 23 -14.55 -4.54 -5.11
N GLU A 24 -14.82 -5.82 -4.87
CA GLU A 24 -16.14 -6.41 -4.88
C GLU A 24 -16.95 -5.98 -3.63
N PRO A 25 -18.30 -6.02 -3.66
CA PRO A 25 -19.14 -5.50 -2.59
C PRO A 25 -18.83 -6.08 -1.19
N ASP A 26 -18.31 -7.31 -1.12
CA ASP A 26 -17.99 -7.95 0.16
C ASP A 26 -16.77 -7.31 0.85
N PHE A 27 -15.81 -6.77 0.07
CA PHE A 27 -14.76 -5.91 0.64
C PHE A 27 -15.35 -4.63 1.22
N TRP A 28 -16.39 -4.05 0.61
CA TRP A 28 -16.99 -2.83 1.13
C TRP A 28 -17.74 -3.09 2.45
N LYS A 29 -18.37 -4.25 2.58
CA LYS A 29 -18.98 -4.70 3.84
C LYS A 29 -17.90 -4.85 4.91
N ALA A 30 -16.79 -5.54 4.61
CA ALA A 30 -15.68 -5.69 5.54
C ALA A 30 -15.06 -4.34 5.94
N LEU A 31 -14.98 -3.38 5.01
CA LEU A 31 -14.51 -2.03 5.29
C LEU A 31 -15.45 -1.23 6.21
N ARG A 32 -16.77 -1.41 6.05
CA ARG A 32 -17.80 -0.65 6.77
C ARG A 32 -18.09 -1.23 8.15
N ASP A 33 -18.15 -2.56 8.23
CA ASP A 33 -18.65 -3.30 9.40
C ASP A 33 -17.49 -3.87 10.24
N GLY A 34 -16.27 -3.87 9.71
CA GLY A 34 -15.07 -4.33 10.40
C GLY A 34 -14.55 -3.37 11.47
N ASP A 35 -13.67 -3.89 12.33
CA ASP A 35 -12.90 -3.07 13.26
C ASP A 35 -11.85 -2.21 12.54
N ASP A 36 -11.20 -1.31 13.27
CA ASP A 36 -10.21 -0.38 12.70
C ASP A 36 -9.07 -1.12 11.98
N GLU A 37 -8.67 -2.30 12.46
CA GLU A 37 -7.61 -3.09 11.84
C GLU A 37 -8.08 -3.67 10.49
N LEU A 38 -9.22 -4.36 10.47
CA LEU A 38 -9.78 -4.96 9.27
C LEU A 38 -10.08 -3.87 8.22
N ALA A 39 -10.71 -2.77 8.63
CA ALA A 39 -11.00 -1.65 7.75
C ALA A 39 -9.72 -1.05 7.15
N THR A 40 -8.67 -0.88 7.97
CA THR A 40 -7.37 -0.39 7.49
C THR A 40 -6.75 -1.34 6.47
N GLN A 41 -6.76 -2.66 6.73
CA GLN A 41 -6.22 -3.65 5.81
C GLN A 41 -7.00 -3.71 4.49
N VAL A 42 -8.33 -3.62 4.54
CA VAL A 42 -9.20 -3.57 3.34
C VAL A 42 -8.94 -2.29 2.53
N ALA A 43 -8.79 -1.14 3.19
CA ALA A 43 -8.46 0.11 2.53
C ALA A 43 -7.09 0.05 1.84
N PHE A 44 -6.10 -0.59 2.48
CA PHE A 44 -4.79 -0.82 1.90
C PHE A 44 -4.84 -1.80 0.71
N CYS A 45 -5.64 -2.87 0.80
CA CYS A 45 -5.94 -3.76 -0.32
C CYS A 45 -6.46 -2.99 -1.54
N GLY A 46 -7.43 -2.08 -1.36
CA GLY A 46 -7.93 -1.23 -2.45
C GLY A 46 -6.89 -0.26 -3.02
N ALA A 47 -5.92 0.17 -2.20
CA ALA A 47 -4.79 0.96 -2.68
C ALA A 47 -3.84 0.12 -3.57
N LEU A 48 -3.54 -1.12 -3.17
CA LEU A 48 -2.73 -2.07 -3.95
C LEU A 48 -3.39 -2.41 -5.29
N GLU A 49 -4.70 -2.72 -5.28
CA GLU A 49 -5.45 -3.07 -6.49
C GLU A 49 -5.43 -1.95 -7.55
N ARG A 50 -5.40 -0.69 -7.10
CA ARG A 50 -5.42 0.46 -8.01
C ARG A 50 -4.03 0.91 -8.46
N ASN A 51 -2.99 0.68 -7.66
CA ASN A 51 -1.68 1.28 -7.82
C ASN A 51 -0.59 0.24 -8.09
N LEU A 52 -0.21 0.11 -9.36
CA LEU A 52 0.84 -0.81 -9.81
C LEU A 52 2.20 -0.56 -9.12
N LEU A 53 2.60 0.69 -8.94
CA LEU A 53 3.88 0.98 -8.28
C LEU A 53 3.87 0.57 -6.81
N LEU A 54 2.73 0.67 -6.13
CA LEU A 54 2.62 0.25 -4.73
C LEU A 54 2.71 -1.28 -4.62
N ILE A 55 1.99 -2.02 -5.48
CA ILE A 55 2.05 -3.49 -5.44
C ILE A 55 3.45 -4.00 -5.80
N GLU A 56 4.10 -3.39 -6.80
CA GLU A 56 5.48 -3.76 -7.16
C GLU A 56 6.49 -3.42 -6.06
N PHE A 57 6.29 -2.30 -5.35
CA PHE A 57 7.11 -1.96 -4.18
C PHE A 57 6.96 -3.01 -3.05
N MET A 58 5.75 -3.53 -2.83
CA MET A 58 5.55 -4.64 -1.89
C MET A 58 6.25 -5.92 -2.36
N GLU A 59 6.14 -6.23 -3.65
CA GLU A 59 6.66 -7.46 -4.26
C GLU A 59 8.18 -7.51 -4.36
N THR A 60 8.84 -6.36 -4.47
CA THR A 60 10.30 -6.29 -4.54
C THR A 60 10.92 -5.77 -3.25
N VAL A 61 10.77 -4.48 -2.96
CA VAL A 61 11.50 -3.81 -1.88
C VAL A 61 11.09 -4.37 -0.51
N MET A 62 9.79 -4.43 -0.22
CA MET A 62 9.33 -4.91 1.09
C MET A 62 9.63 -6.39 1.27
N ARG A 63 9.37 -7.20 0.24
CA ARG A 63 9.70 -8.64 0.26
C ARG A 63 11.17 -8.87 0.56
N GLU A 64 12.08 -8.21 -0.17
CA GLU A 64 13.52 -8.35 0.02
C GLU A 64 13.95 -7.91 1.42
N ALA A 65 13.40 -6.80 1.91
CA ALA A 65 13.68 -6.32 3.26
C ALA A 65 13.28 -7.33 4.35
N TYR A 66 12.14 -8.03 4.19
CA TYR A 66 11.74 -9.08 5.13
C TYR A 66 12.58 -10.36 5.00
N ILE A 67 12.91 -10.78 3.77
CA ILE A 67 13.76 -11.97 3.52
C ILE A 67 15.15 -11.77 4.12
N SER A 68 15.73 -10.58 3.96
CA SER A 68 17.03 -10.19 4.53
C SER A 68 16.98 -9.84 6.03
N GLN A 69 15.80 -9.92 6.65
CA GLN A 69 15.57 -9.54 8.06
C GLN A 69 16.05 -8.12 8.37
N ALA A 70 15.91 -7.20 7.41
CA ALA A 70 16.24 -5.80 7.60
C ALA A 70 15.40 -5.22 8.73
N LYS A 71 16.03 -4.44 9.61
CA LYS A 71 15.35 -3.75 10.71
C LYS A 71 14.68 -2.45 10.26
N TYR A 72 15.27 -1.78 9.28
CA TYR A 72 14.84 -0.48 8.77
C TYR A 72 14.92 -0.49 7.25
N LEU A 73 14.04 0.28 6.60
CA LEU A 73 14.23 0.66 5.21
C LEU A 73 15.13 1.89 5.12
N ASP A 74 15.97 1.92 4.09
CA ASP A 74 16.78 3.10 3.79
C ASP A 74 15.90 4.28 3.34
N SER A 75 16.31 5.50 3.72
CA SER A 75 15.54 6.70 3.38
C SER A 75 15.47 6.99 1.88
N TYR A 76 16.45 6.50 1.11
CA TYR A 76 16.54 6.64 -0.35
C TYR A 76 15.94 5.44 -1.10
N ILE A 77 15.42 4.42 -0.41
CA ILE A 77 14.94 3.19 -1.08
C ILE A 77 13.83 3.46 -2.11
N TRP A 78 13.04 4.52 -1.90
CA TRP A 78 12.00 4.91 -2.85
C TRP A 78 12.57 5.51 -4.13
N SER A 79 13.66 6.29 -4.07
CA SER A 79 14.31 6.82 -5.27
C SER A 79 14.93 5.70 -6.08
N ASP A 80 15.63 4.78 -5.43
CA ASP A 80 16.29 3.65 -6.10
C ASP A 80 15.26 2.73 -6.77
N PHE A 81 14.15 2.47 -6.08
CA PHE A 81 13.02 1.75 -6.66
C PHE A 81 12.47 2.45 -7.90
N LEU A 82 12.24 3.77 -7.86
CA LEU A 82 11.73 4.50 -9.02
C LEU A 82 12.73 4.54 -10.18
N GLU A 83 14.02 4.61 -9.88
CA GLU A 83 15.07 4.54 -10.90
C GLU A 83 15.03 3.20 -11.63
N GLU A 84 14.95 2.08 -10.90
CA GLU A 84 14.77 0.75 -11.50
C GLU A 84 13.49 0.68 -12.35
N ARG A 85 12.37 1.25 -11.86
CA ARG A 85 11.10 1.25 -12.60
C ARG A 85 11.13 2.12 -13.84
N SER A 86 11.88 3.22 -13.82
CA SER A 86 12.00 4.11 -14.96
C SER A 86 12.67 3.47 -16.18
N GLN A 87 13.47 2.41 -15.96
CA GLN A 87 14.04 1.61 -17.05
C GLN A 87 12.97 0.82 -17.82
N ARG A 88 11.85 0.49 -17.18
CA ARG A 88 10.73 -0.26 -17.78
C ARG A 88 9.59 0.65 -18.25
N ASP A 89 9.40 1.76 -17.55
CA ASP A 89 8.39 2.77 -17.86
C ASP A 89 9.05 4.16 -17.96
N PRO A 90 9.45 4.59 -19.17
CA PRO A 90 10.11 5.87 -19.38
C PRO A 90 9.30 7.08 -18.95
N ASP A 91 7.96 6.99 -18.85
CA ASP A 91 7.12 8.11 -18.42
C ASP A 91 7.44 8.56 -16.98
N ILE A 92 8.04 7.68 -16.16
CA ILE A 92 8.51 7.99 -14.81
C ILE A 92 9.67 9.01 -14.85
N CYS A 93 10.50 9.00 -15.91
CA CYS A 93 11.60 9.96 -16.08
C CYS A 93 11.08 11.40 -16.18
N GLU A 94 9.94 11.58 -16.84
CA GLU A 94 9.30 12.89 -17.07
C GLU A 94 8.67 13.48 -15.81
N TRP A 95 8.58 12.71 -14.72
CA TRP A 95 8.01 13.22 -13.49
C TRP A 95 8.93 14.22 -12.80
N LYS A 96 8.34 15.34 -12.39
CA LYS A 96 9.02 16.30 -11.51
C LYS A 96 9.51 15.62 -10.24
N GLU A 97 10.68 16.02 -9.77
CA GLU A 97 11.27 15.51 -8.53
C GLU A 97 10.35 15.66 -7.30
N SER A 98 9.59 16.76 -7.26
CA SER A 98 8.56 16.98 -6.24
C SER A 98 7.44 15.93 -6.26
N SER A 99 7.03 15.46 -7.44
CA SER A 99 6.04 14.39 -7.60
C SER A 99 6.58 13.05 -7.14
N LYS A 100 7.83 12.71 -7.53
CA LYS A 100 8.52 11.48 -7.11
C LYS A 100 8.61 11.41 -5.57
N LYS A 101 9.11 12.48 -4.95
CA LYS A 101 9.17 12.62 -3.49
C LYS A 101 7.80 12.54 -2.83
N LYS A 102 6.80 13.21 -3.41
CA LYS A 102 5.45 13.21 -2.84
C LYS A 102 4.82 11.82 -2.85
N MET A 103 5.05 11.05 -3.91
CA MET A 103 4.52 9.69 -3.98
C MET A 103 5.18 8.78 -2.93
N GLY A 104 6.50 8.86 -2.74
CA GLY A 104 7.19 8.11 -1.69
C GLY A 104 6.65 8.43 -0.29
N GLN A 105 6.41 9.70 0.01
CA GLN A 105 5.76 10.09 1.27
C GLN A 105 4.37 9.45 1.46
N VAL A 106 3.58 9.35 0.38
CA VAL A 106 2.26 8.71 0.42
C VAL A 106 2.39 7.21 0.64
N VAL A 107 3.34 6.55 -0.04
CA VAL A 107 3.62 5.12 0.12
C VAL A 107 4.05 4.82 1.56
N PHE A 108 5.06 5.50 2.10
CA PHE A 108 5.50 5.26 3.47
C PHE A 108 4.41 5.53 4.51
N ARG A 109 3.56 6.53 4.29
CA ARG A 109 2.41 6.77 5.16
C ARG A 109 1.41 5.62 5.10
N MET A 110 1.08 5.11 3.92
CA MET A 110 0.18 3.95 3.78
C MET A 110 0.77 2.71 4.47
N LEU A 111 2.08 2.48 4.33
CA LEU A 111 2.76 1.36 5.00
C LEU A 111 2.74 1.51 6.53
N ALA A 112 2.87 2.73 7.04
CA ALA A 112 2.77 2.98 8.47
C ALA A 112 1.32 2.83 8.99
N GLU A 113 0.33 3.34 8.24
CA GLU A 113 -1.10 3.17 8.55
C GLU A 113 -1.48 1.68 8.56
N ALA A 114 -0.99 0.90 7.59
CA ALA A 114 -1.23 -0.55 7.51
C ALA A 114 -0.34 -1.40 8.43
N GLY A 115 0.52 -0.76 9.26
CA GLY A 115 1.32 -1.43 10.28
C GLY A 115 2.60 -2.11 9.80
N TYR A 116 3.02 -1.96 8.54
CA TYR A 116 4.31 -2.49 8.06
C TYR A 116 5.49 -1.65 8.55
N LEU A 117 5.25 -0.38 8.86
CA LEU A 117 6.25 0.53 9.41
C LEU A 117 5.77 1.09 10.73
N LYS A 118 6.61 1.03 11.76
CA LYS A 118 6.31 1.63 13.07
C LYS A 118 6.11 3.15 12.99
N SER A 119 6.86 3.80 12.09
CA SER A 119 6.71 5.23 11.81
C SER A 119 7.32 5.60 10.48
N THR A 120 6.85 6.70 9.89
CA THR A 120 7.43 7.29 8.68
C THR A 120 8.78 8.00 8.91
N ARG A 121 9.24 8.13 10.17
CA ARG A 121 10.50 8.81 10.51
C ARG A 121 11.70 7.88 10.45
N LYS A 122 11.58 6.70 11.08
CA LYS A 122 12.67 5.71 11.17
C LYS A 122 12.51 4.55 10.19
N LEU A 123 11.34 4.41 9.55
CA LEU A 123 11.02 3.32 8.63
C LEU A 123 11.36 1.93 9.20
N GLU A 124 11.12 1.75 10.51
CA GLU A 124 11.32 0.49 11.22
C GLU A 124 10.26 -0.52 10.80
N LEU A 125 10.70 -1.66 10.28
CA LEU A 125 9.82 -2.72 9.76
C LEU A 125 9.11 -3.45 10.89
N GLN A 126 7.87 -3.86 10.63
CA GLN A 126 7.01 -4.55 11.57
C GLN A 126 6.32 -5.73 10.91
N ARG A 127 6.17 -6.83 11.64
CA ARG A 127 5.38 -7.96 11.17
C ARG A 127 3.90 -7.60 11.19
N VAL A 128 3.24 -7.81 10.05
CA VAL A 128 1.81 -7.60 9.85
C VAL A 128 1.14 -8.94 9.60
N ILE A 129 0.10 -9.24 10.37
CA ILE A 129 -0.73 -10.42 10.16
C ILE A 129 -1.99 -9.96 9.42
N VAL A 130 -2.21 -10.50 8.22
CA VAL A 130 -3.45 -10.23 7.48
C VAL A 130 -4.60 -10.94 8.20
N ARG A 131 -5.66 -10.20 8.49
CA ARG A 131 -6.89 -10.70 9.13
C ARG A 131 -7.49 -11.85 8.32
N ALA A 132 -7.97 -12.88 9.02
CA ALA A 132 -8.51 -14.09 8.39
C ALA A 132 -9.67 -13.76 7.44
N GLU A 133 -10.54 -12.83 7.83
CA GLU A 133 -11.68 -12.35 7.05
C GLU A 133 -11.22 -11.78 5.69
N LEU A 134 -10.18 -10.95 5.68
CA LEU A 134 -9.62 -10.41 4.43
C LEU A 134 -8.90 -11.50 3.62
N ARG A 135 -8.21 -12.44 4.26
CA ARG A 135 -7.57 -13.56 3.56
C ARG A 135 -8.59 -14.40 2.79
N SER A 136 -9.72 -14.73 3.43
CA SER A 136 -10.84 -15.44 2.79
C SER A 136 -11.39 -14.67 1.60
N LEU A 137 -11.67 -13.36 1.76
CA LEU A 137 -12.15 -12.52 0.65
C LEU A 137 -11.16 -12.49 -0.53
N LEU A 138 -9.87 -12.36 -0.26
CA LEU A 138 -8.84 -12.35 -1.31
C LEU A 138 -8.75 -13.68 -2.05
N GLU A 139 -8.99 -14.80 -1.37
CA GLU A 139 -9.03 -16.14 -1.97
C GLU A 139 -10.27 -16.33 -2.83
N GLU A 140 -11.46 -16.03 -2.28
CA GLU A 140 -12.76 -16.15 -2.95
C GLU A 140 -12.83 -15.32 -4.24
N HIS A 141 -12.22 -14.14 -4.23
CA HIS A 141 -12.16 -13.24 -5.40
C HIS A 141 -10.90 -13.41 -6.25
N TYR A 142 -10.14 -14.50 -6.06
CA TYR A 142 -8.94 -14.84 -6.85
C TYR A 142 -7.84 -13.75 -6.87
N LYS A 143 -7.77 -12.90 -5.85
CA LYS A 143 -6.80 -11.79 -5.71
C LYS A 143 -5.47 -12.25 -5.10
N GLN A 144 -4.91 -13.34 -5.64
CA GLN A 144 -3.70 -14.00 -5.11
C GLN A 144 -2.46 -13.10 -5.09
N ARG A 145 -2.32 -12.22 -6.11
CA ARG A 145 -1.21 -11.27 -6.18
C ARG A 145 -1.23 -10.29 -4.99
N ILE A 146 -2.40 -9.73 -4.68
CA ILE A 146 -2.57 -8.83 -3.53
C ILE A 146 -2.35 -9.58 -2.23
N LYS A 147 -2.94 -10.78 -2.08
CA LYS A 147 -2.74 -11.61 -0.90
C LYS A 147 -1.25 -11.82 -0.61
N ARG A 148 -0.47 -12.28 -1.59
CA ARG A 148 0.98 -12.45 -1.45
C ARG A 148 1.71 -11.16 -1.11
N SER A 149 1.25 -10.02 -1.63
CA SER A 149 1.81 -8.69 -1.37
C SER A 149 1.50 -8.19 0.04
N MET A 150 0.33 -8.54 0.59
CA MET A 150 -0.03 -8.22 1.98
C MET A 150 0.63 -9.18 2.98
N GLU A 151 0.92 -10.41 2.58
CA GLU A 151 1.58 -11.39 3.44
C GLU A 151 3.12 -11.28 3.41
N VAL A 152 3.70 -10.25 2.81
CA VAL A 152 5.18 -10.12 2.62
C VAL A 152 5.99 -10.21 3.92
N SER A 153 5.42 -9.78 5.05
CA SER A 153 6.09 -9.84 6.35
C SER A 153 6.11 -11.24 7.00
N LEU A 154 5.33 -12.18 6.46
CA LEU A 154 5.27 -13.57 6.94
C LEU A 154 6.33 -14.45 6.28
N TRP A 155 7.04 -13.94 5.26
CA TRP A 155 8.12 -14.65 4.57
C TRP A 155 9.40 -14.52 5.39
N THR A 156 9.42 -15.18 6.55
CA THR A 156 10.65 -15.45 7.30
C THR A 156 11.12 -16.85 6.95
N ARG A 157 12.38 -16.98 6.51
CA ARG A 157 13.05 -18.27 6.35
C ARG A 157 13.07 -19.04 7.66
#